data_AF-A0A7N2LEY0-F1
#
_entry.id   AF-A0A7N2LEY0-F1
#
_cell.length_a   1.000
_cell.length_b   1.000
_cell.length_c   1.000
_cell.angle_alpha   90.00
_cell.angle_beta   90.00
_cell.angle_gamma   90.00
#
_symmetry.space_group_name_H-M   'P 1'
#
loop_
_entity.id
_entity.type
_entity.pdbx_description
1 polymer ?
#
loop_
_entity_poly.entity_id
_entity_poly.type
_entity_poly.pdbx_seq_one_letter_code
_entity_poly.pdbx_strand_id
1 'polypeptide(L)'
;MGWQQQLGVGVGPLQPHFLSPNPTTHKPVNTPASLPLSSTKTLNYIPTLRAISLQQLPPNALRRKRDPNWRGGFSLGVDLGMSRTGLALSKGFSIRPLTVLELRGQKLELQLLQIAQQEEADEFIIGLPKSSDGKETPQSNKVRSVAGRFAARAAERGWRVYLQDEHGTTTEATDRMICMGLSRSTRQSKTDAYAAMMVLERYFSLAGQETELVLPKNLDLQEKLKTGPPRDIDFFPEEFEC
;
A
#
# COMPACT_ATOMS: atom_id res chain seq x y z
N MET A 1 52.31 -40.37 -11.03
CA MET A 1 53.33 -39.37 -10.64
C MET A 1 52.59 -38.11 -10.19
N GLY A 2 52.67 -37.62 -8.95
CA GLY A 2 53.31 -38.22 -7.77
C GLY A 2 54.50 -37.41 -7.21
N TRP A 3 54.20 -36.32 -6.50
CA TRP A 3 55.00 -35.61 -5.48
C TRP A 3 53.95 -34.87 -4.61
N GLN A 4 53.75 -35.10 -3.30
CA GLN A 4 54.59 -34.85 -2.12
C GLN A 4 54.97 -33.37 -1.91
N GLN A 5 55.13 -32.82 -0.69
CA GLN A 5 54.53 -32.98 0.66
C GLN A 5 55.48 -32.31 1.67
N GLN A 6 55.00 -31.38 2.51
CA GLN A 6 55.51 -31.02 3.86
C GLN A 6 54.50 -30.01 4.47
N LEU A 7 54.02 -30.06 5.73
CA LEU A 7 54.52 -30.48 7.07
C LEU A 7 55.56 -29.50 7.66
N GLY A 8 55.48 -28.99 8.90
CA GLY A 8 54.42 -28.98 9.95
C GLY A 8 54.24 -27.54 10.50
N VAL A 9 53.79 -27.19 11.72
CA VAL A 9 53.30 -27.84 12.97
C VAL A 9 52.14 -26.94 13.54
N GLY A 10 51.45 -27.06 14.69
CA GLY A 10 51.70 -27.52 16.09
C GLY A 10 52.21 -26.37 16.96
N VAL A 11 51.65 -25.97 18.13
CA VAL A 11 50.51 -26.38 19.00
C VAL A 11 49.95 -25.10 19.70
N GLY A 12 48.95 -25.03 20.61
CA GLY A 12 48.08 -25.98 21.33
C GLY A 12 47.07 -25.22 22.25
N PRO A 13 46.14 -25.89 22.98
CA PRO A 13 45.00 -25.24 23.68
C PRO A 13 45.15 -25.08 25.21
N LEU A 14 44.41 -24.13 25.82
CA LEU A 14 44.27 -23.98 27.29
C LEU A 14 42.85 -23.57 27.74
N GLN A 15 42.41 -24.18 28.84
CA GLN A 15 41.21 -23.94 29.68
C GLN A 15 41.47 -24.63 31.04
N PRO A 16 40.63 -24.47 32.08
CA PRO A 16 39.98 -23.25 32.59
C PRO A 16 40.22 -23.08 34.11
N HIS A 17 39.85 -21.92 34.71
CA HIS A 17 39.80 -21.79 36.17
C HIS A 17 38.51 -21.10 36.67
N PHE A 18 37.82 -21.78 37.58
CA PHE A 18 36.78 -21.23 38.45
C PHE A 18 37.42 -20.44 39.60
N LEU A 19 36.67 -19.50 40.21
CA LEU A 19 36.58 -19.40 41.68
C LEU A 19 35.46 -18.45 42.18
N SER A 20 34.83 -18.85 43.27
CA SER A 20 33.87 -18.15 44.15
C SER A 20 33.64 -19.09 45.36
N PRO A 21 33.04 -18.66 46.50
CA PRO A 21 32.45 -17.36 46.82
C PRO A 21 33.03 -16.73 48.12
N ASN A 22 32.40 -15.67 48.65
CA ASN A 22 31.96 -15.68 50.07
C ASN A 22 30.91 -14.57 50.40
N PRO A 23 30.10 -14.73 51.45
CA PRO A 23 29.00 -13.80 51.79
C PRO A 23 29.27 -12.93 53.04
N THR A 24 28.48 -11.86 53.19
CA THR A 24 28.34 -11.12 54.45
C THR A 24 26.88 -10.70 54.67
N THR A 25 26.38 -10.76 55.91
CA THR A 25 24.98 -10.43 56.28
C THR A 25 24.93 -9.32 57.33
N HIS A 26 23.86 -8.50 57.31
CA HIS A 26 23.27 -7.65 58.37
C HIS A 26 22.36 -6.59 57.68
N LYS A 27 21.28 -6.02 58.23
CA LYS A 27 20.27 -6.39 59.26
C LYS A 27 19.03 -5.46 59.02
N PRO A 28 17.80 -5.76 59.51
CA PRO A 28 16.58 -5.03 59.12
C PRO A 28 16.23 -3.81 60.01
N VAL A 29 15.40 -2.90 59.48
CA VAL A 29 14.76 -1.77 60.19
C VAL A 29 13.31 -1.59 59.66
N ASN A 30 12.38 -1.13 60.51
CA ASN A 30 10.93 -1.06 60.23
C ASN A 30 10.40 0.36 59.90
N THR A 31 9.16 0.39 59.41
CA THR A 31 8.22 1.50 59.09
C THR A 31 7.88 2.43 60.29
N PRO A 32 7.16 3.60 60.15
CA PRO A 32 6.03 3.87 59.23
C PRO A 32 5.83 5.32 58.65
N ALA A 33 4.75 5.45 57.86
CA ALA A 33 4.06 6.69 57.41
C ALA A 33 4.82 7.61 56.41
N SER A 34 4.18 8.46 55.58
CA SER A 34 2.76 8.86 55.45
C SER A 34 2.33 9.07 53.97
N LEU A 35 1.03 9.28 53.72
CA LEU A 35 0.46 9.63 52.40
C LEU A 35 0.65 11.11 52.04
N PRO A 36 0.59 11.44 50.74
CA PRO A 36 -0.41 12.43 50.33
C PRO A 36 -1.36 11.93 49.23
N LEU A 37 -2.64 12.28 49.37
CA LEU A 37 -3.70 12.08 48.39
C LEU A 37 -3.55 13.11 47.24
N SER A 38 -3.71 12.69 45.98
CA SER A 38 -3.82 13.64 44.86
C SER A 38 -4.78 13.17 43.77
N SER A 39 -5.65 14.10 43.36
CA SER A 39 -6.74 14.04 42.38
C SER A 39 -7.00 12.73 41.63
N THR A 40 -8.21 12.18 41.80
CA THR A 40 -8.89 11.38 40.79
C THR A 40 -8.99 12.14 39.46
N LYS A 41 -8.21 11.75 38.44
CA LYS A 41 -8.52 12.09 37.06
C LYS A 41 -9.28 10.92 36.43
N THR A 42 -10.59 11.06 36.36
CA THR A 42 -11.45 10.22 35.53
C THR A 42 -11.03 10.40 34.07
N LEU A 43 -10.14 9.54 33.58
CA LEU A 43 -9.80 9.52 32.16
C LEU A 43 -10.99 8.92 31.43
N ASN A 44 -11.80 9.78 30.80
CA ASN A 44 -12.97 9.37 30.05
C ASN A 44 -12.56 8.31 29.02
N TYR A 45 -13.21 7.14 29.09
CA TYR A 45 -13.09 6.09 28.09
C TYR A 45 -13.66 6.59 26.77
N ILE A 46 -12.80 7.23 25.96
CA ILE A 46 -13.05 7.40 24.53
C ILE A 46 -12.76 6.02 23.92
N PRO A 47 -13.76 5.30 23.38
CA PRO A 47 -13.50 4.04 22.71
C PRO A 47 -12.59 4.33 21.51
N THR A 48 -11.37 3.81 21.55
CA THR A 48 -10.40 4.01 20.46
C THR A 48 -11.01 3.48 19.17
N LEU A 49 -11.33 4.39 18.24
CA LEU A 49 -11.77 4.04 16.89
C LEU A 49 -10.75 3.07 16.32
N ARG A 50 -11.13 1.79 16.19
CA ARG A 50 -10.26 0.75 15.63
C ARG A 50 -9.98 1.13 14.19
N ALA A 51 -8.81 1.71 13.93
CA ALA A 51 -8.38 2.12 12.61
C ALA A 51 -8.56 0.96 11.63
N ILE A 52 -9.32 1.20 10.56
CA ILE A 52 -9.67 0.17 9.58
C ILE A 52 -8.39 -0.29 8.90
N SER A 53 -7.94 -1.49 9.26
CA SER A 53 -6.65 -2.00 8.81
C SER A 53 -6.77 -2.65 7.43
N LEU A 54 -5.62 -2.82 6.75
CA LEU A 54 -5.51 -3.61 5.51
C LEU A 54 -5.97 -5.07 5.66
N GLN A 55 -6.23 -5.55 6.88
CA GLN A 55 -6.84 -6.87 7.13
C GLN A 55 -8.36 -6.84 6.91
N GLN A 56 -9.02 -5.71 7.19
CA GLN A 56 -10.46 -5.51 6.99
C GLN A 56 -10.78 -5.10 5.55
N LEU A 57 -9.94 -4.25 4.94
CA LEU A 57 -10.06 -3.82 3.55
C LEU A 57 -8.82 -4.22 2.72
N PRO A 58 -8.61 -5.53 2.47
CA PRO A 58 -7.45 -6.00 1.73
C PRO A 58 -7.51 -5.58 0.25
N PRO A 59 -6.42 -5.04 -0.32
CA PRO A 59 -6.30 -4.74 -1.75
C PRO A 59 -6.55 -5.97 -2.65
N ASN A 60 -7.03 -5.80 -3.88
CA ASN A 60 -7.34 -6.89 -4.80
C ASN A 60 -6.14 -7.81 -5.09
N ALA A 61 -4.94 -7.26 -5.17
CA ALA A 61 -3.71 -8.05 -5.32
C ALA A 61 -3.47 -8.98 -4.11
N LEU A 62 -3.81 -8.54 -2.90
CA LEU A 62 -3.76 -9.36 -1.68
C LEU A 62 -4.90 -10.38 -1.63
N ARG A 63 -6.10 -10.03 -2.14
CA ARG A 63 -7.22 -10.98 -2.30
C ARG A 63 -6.82 -12.15 -3.20
N ARG A 64 -6.24 -11.88 -4.38
CA ARG A 64 -5.71 -12.91 -5.32
C ARG A 64 -4.62 -13.79 -4.71
N LYS A 65 -3.72 -13.22 -3.89
CA LYS A 65 -2.67 -13.99 -3.20
C LYS A 65 -3.21 -14.89 -2.08
N ARG A 66 -4.38 -14.58 -1.51
CA ARG A 66 -5.05 -15.40 -0.47
C ARG A 66 -5.95 -16.46 -1.07
N ASP A 67 -6.64 -16.15 -2.16
CA ASP A 67 -7.54 -17.07 -2.85
C ASP A 67 -7.24 -17.12 -4.36
N PRO A 68 -6.62 -18.20 -4.86
CA PRO A 68 -6.39 -18.42 -6.30
C PRO A 68 -7.67 -18.52 -7.14
N ASN A 69 -8.83 -18.77 -6.53
CA ASN A 69 -10.13 -18.79 -7.20
C ASN A 69 -10.80 -17.42 -7.27
N TRP A 70 -10.29 -16.39 -6.59
CA TRP A 70 -10.86 -15.05 -6.62
C TRP A 70 -10.78 -14.45 -8.03
N ARG A 71 -11.92 -14.27 -8.70
CA ARG A 71 -12.00 -13.74 -10.08
C ARG A 71 -12.26 -12.23 -10.16
N GLY A 72 -13.08 -11.68 -9.26
CA GLY A 72 -13.65 -10.32 -9.33
C GLY A 72 -12.66 -9.16 -9.15
N GLY A 73 -13.20 -7.94 -8.97
CA GLY A 73 -12.48 -6.69 -8.66
C GLY A 73 -11.40 -6.27 -9.67
N PHE A 74 -11.73 -5.28 -10.51
CA PHE A 74 -10.75 -4.65 -11.41
C PHE A 74 -10.15 -3.42 -10.74
N SER A 75 -8.92 -3.10 -11.11
CA SER A 75 -8.11 -2.08 -10.40
C SER A 75 -7.65 -1.00 -11.38
N LEU A 76 -7.99 0.26 -11.11
CA LEU A 76 -7.61 1.38 -11.97
C LEU A 76 -6.30 2.02 -11.46
N GLY A 77 -5.25 1.95 -12.27
CA GLY A 77 -3.96 2.58 -12.00
C GLY A 77 -3.99 4.05 -12.42
N VAL A 78 -3.45 4.94 -11.57
CA VAL A 78 -3.48 6.39 -11.80
C VAL A 78 -2.10 7.01 -11.53
N ASP A 79 -1.46 7.55 -12.57
CA ASP A 79 -0.27 8.41 -12.48
C ASP A 79 -0.72 9.88 -12.40
N LEU A 80 -0.42 10.55 -11.28
CA LEU A 80 -0.81 11.94 -11.02
C LEU A 80 0.29 12.96 -11.36
N GLY A 81 0.71 12.96 -12.63
CA GLY A 81 1.54 14.02 -13.23
C GLY A 81 0.97 15.45 -13.10
N MET A 82 1.81 16.46 -13.40
CA MET A 82 1.50 17.89 -13.13
C MET A 82 0.44 18.52 -14.03
N SER A 83 0.38 18.12 -15.31
CA SER A 83 -0.57 18.62 -16.33
C SER A 83 -1.48 17.50 -16.83
N ARG A 84 -0.88 16.36 -17.16
CA ARG A 84 -1.52 15.12 -17.60
C ARG A 84 -1.70 14.15 -16.42
N THR A 85 -2.58 13.17 -16.60
CA THR A 85 -2.79 12.04 -15.68
C THR A 85 -2.88 10.76 -16.48
N GLY A 86 -1.97 9.82 -16.23
CA GLY A 86 -1.95 8.52 -16.88
C GLY A 86 -2.94 7.55 -16.24
N LEU A 87 -3.62 6.75 -17.06
CA LEU A 87 -4.52 5.69 -16.60
C LEU A 87 -4.16 4.34 -17.20
N ALA A 88 -4.27 3.30 -16.36
CA ALA A 88 -4.17 1.90 -16.74
C ALA A 88 -5.27 1.10 -16.03
N LEU A 89 -5.62 -0.08 -16.57
CA LEU A 89 -6.61 -0.98 -15.99
C LEU A 89 -6.00 -2.36 -15.79
N SER A 90 -6.29 -2.98 -14.64
CA SER A 90 -6.04 -4.39 -14.40
C SER A 90 -7.34 -5.20 -14.27
N LYS A 91 -7.49 -6.24 -15.10
CA LYS A 91 -8.40 -7.37 -14.86
C LYS A 91 -7.58 -8.55 -14.33
N GLY A 92 -7.09 -8.39 -13.10
CA GLY A 92 -6.29 -9.37 -12.36
C GLY A 92 -4.79 -9.28 -12.63
N PHE A 93 -4.27 -10.19 -13.46
CA PHE A 93 -2.88 -10.09 -13.98
C PHE A 93 -2.84 -9.59 -15.44
N SER A 94 -4.01 -9.40 -16.07
CA SER A 94 -4.11 -8.74 -17.37
C SER A 94 -4.17 -7.24 -17.16
N ILE A 95 -3.01 -6.58 -17.28
CA ILE A 95 -2.82 -5.15 -17.07
C ILE A 95 -2.59 -4.47 -18.42
N ARG A 96 -3.29 -3.37 -18.70
CA ARG A 96 -3.18 -2.60 -19.95
C ARG A 96 -3.13 -1.09 -19.69
N PRO A 97 -2.40 -0.30 -20.50
CA PRO A 97 -2.57 1.15 -20.50
C PRO A 97 -3.97 1.47 -21.04
N LEU A 98 -4.64 2.46 -20.45
CA LEU A 98 -6.01 2.83 -20.80
C LEU A 98 -6.04 4.13 -21.61
N THR A 99 -5.68 5.26 -20.99
CA THR A 99 -5.74 6.59 -21.60
C THR A 99 -4.87 7.59 -20.83
N VAL A 100 -4.75 8.82 -21.35
CA VAL A 100 -4.14 9.96 -20.65
C VAL A 100 -5.16 11.10 -20.60
N LEU A 101 -5.37 11.67 -19.41
CA LEU A 101 -6.33 12.77 -19.19
C LEU A 101 -5.59 14.09 -18.95
N GLU A 102 -5.94 15.12 -19.70
CA GLU A 102 -5.44 16.50 -19.50
C GLU A 102 -6.41 17.33 -18.64
N LEU A 103 -6.93 16.71 -17.57
CA LEU A 103 -7.88 17.30 -16.63
C LEU A 103 -7.21 17.60 -15.28
N ARG A 104 -7.79 18.53 -14.52
CA ARG A 104 -7.32 18.95 -13.18
C ARG A 104 -8.50 19.10 -12.20
N GLY A 105 -8.20 19.00 -10.91
CA GLY A 105 -9.17 19.24 -9.82
C GLY A 105 -10.45 18.40 -9.94
N GLN A 106 -11.59 18.99 -9.61
CA GLN A 106 -12.88 18.28 -9.62
C GLN A 106 -13.25 17.66 -10.99
N LYS A 107 -12.82 18.25 -12.12
CA LYS A 107 -13.06 17.67 -13.45
C LYS A 107 -12.32 16.33 -13.62
N LEU A 108 -11.08 16.24 -13.15
CA LEU A 108 -10.34 14.97 -13.11
C LEU A 108 -10.99 13.99 -12.12
N GLU A 109 -11.28 14.46 -10.90
CA GLU A 109 -11.89 13.65 -9.83
C GLU A 109 -13.23 13.03 -10.29
N LEU A 110 -14.07 13.75 -11.06
CA LEU A 110 -15.30 13.19 -11.65
C LEU A 110 -15.05 12.23 -12.83
N GLN A 111 -14.11 12.55 -13.73
CA GLN A 111 -13.80 11.69 -14.88
C GLN A 111 -13.22 10.34 -14.44
N LEU A 112 -12.43 10.30 -13.37
CA LEU A 112 -11.93 9.06 -12.76
C LEU A 112 -13.07 8.18 -12.25
N LEU A 113 -14.10 8.76 -11.60
CA LEU A 113 -15.27 8.02 -11.13
C LEU A 113 -16.12 7.49 -12.29
N GLN A 114 -16.26 8.26 -13.37
CA GLN A 114 -16.96 7.80 -14.57
C GLN A 114 -16.22 6.63 -15.24
N ILE A 115 -14.91 6.72 -15.41
CA ILE A 115 -14.09 5.65 -16.01
C ILE A 115 -14.13 4.39 -15.15
N ALA A 116 -14.04 4.51 -13.82
CA ALA A 116 -14.17 3.36 -12.93
C ALA A 116 -15.55 2.68 -13.00
N GLN A 117 -16.63 3.45 -13.20
CA GLN A 117 -17.96 2.87 -13.44
C GLN A 117 -18.03 2.11 -14.78
N GLN A 118 -17.41 2.66 -15.83
CA GLN A 118 -17.42 2.11 -17.19
C GLN A 118 -16.50 0.88 -17.35
N GLU A 119 -15.44 0.80 -16.54
CA GLU A 119 -14.44 -0.28 -16.56
C GLU A 119 -14.53 -1.15 -15.28
N GLU A 120 -15.69 -1.19 -14.61
CA GLU A 120 -16.03 -2.07 -13.47
C GLU A 120 -14.98 -2.11 -12.33
N ALA A 121 -14.28 -0.99 -12.08
CA ALA A 121 -13.18 -0.93 -11.11
C ALA A 121 -13.68 -0.65 -9.68
N ASP A 122 -13.29 -1.50 -8.72
CA ASP A 122 -13.69 -1.38 -7.30
C ASP A 122 -12.58 -0.78 -6.40
N GLU A 123 -11.40 -0.53 -6.97
CA GLU A 123 -10.30 0.19 -6.32
C GLU A 123 -9.45 1.01 -7.32
N PHE A 124 -8.81 2.05 -6.77
CA PHE A 124 -7.83 2.88 -7.44
C PHE A 124 -6.46 2.72 -6.80
N ILE A 125 -5.43 2.51 -7.63
CA ILE A 125 -4.03 2.45 -7.21
C ILE A 125 -3.34 3.70 -7.74
N ILE A 126 -3.17 4.68 -6.87
CA ILE A 126 -2.59 5.98 -7.20
C ILE A 126 -1.08 5.92 -6.94
N GLY A 127 -0.29 6.24 -7.96
CA GLY A 127 1.16 6.35 -7.83
C GLY A 127 1.57 7.50 -6.90
N LEU A 128 2.52 7.23 -6.01
CA LEU A 128 3.06 8.16 -5.02
C LEU A 128 4.56 8.39 -5.30
N PRO A 129 4.95 9.57 -5.82
CA PRO A 129 6.33 9.85 -6.19
C PRO A 129 7.22 9.91 -4.94
N LYS A 130 8.24 9.05 -4.88
CA LYS A 130 9.29 9.10 -3.86
C LYS A 130 10.67 9.25 -4.48
N SER A 131 11.62 9.74 -3.68
CA SER A 131 13.05 9.71 -4.04
C SER A 131 13.60 8.29 -3.96
N SER A 132 14.80 8.07 -4.51
CA SER A 132 15.46 6.75 -4.56
C SER A 132 15.85 6.19 -3.19
N ASP A 133 15.82 7.02 -2.13
CA ASP A 133 15.96 6.63 -0.74
C ASP A 133 14.61 6.44 -0.01
N GLY A 134 13.51 6.32 -0.78
CA GLY A 134 12.17 6.01 -0.28
C GLY A 134 11.45 7.15 0.44
N LYS A 135 11.99 8.38 0.41
CA LYS A 135 11.40 9.54 1.11
C LYS A 135 10.35 10.26 0.27
N GLU A 136 9.43 10.92 0.96
CA GLU A 136 8.45 11.79 0.33
C GLU A 136 9.02 13.16 -0.06
N THR A 137 8.38 13.74 -1.06
CA THR A 137 8.78 14.94 -1.79
C THR A 137 7.66 16.00 -1.76
N PRO A 138 7.91 17.23 -2.22
CA PRO A 138 6.86 18.22 -2.46
C PRO A 138 5.80 17.78 -3.48
N GLN A 139 6.06 16.76 -4.30
CA GLN A 139 5.06 16.16 -5.21
C GLN A 139 4.19 15.12 -4.50
N SER A 140 4.75 14.31 -3.62
CA SER A 140 4.01 13.32 -2.80
C SER A 140 2.90 14.00 -1.99
N ASN A 141 3.20 15.15 -1.39
CA ASN A 141 2.22 15.97 -0.68
C ASN A 141 1.05 16.45 -1.56
N LYS A 142 1.32 16.79 -2.84
CA LYS A 142 0.27 17.16 -3.81
C LYS A 142 -0.58 15.96 -4.19
N VAL A 143 0.04 14.81 -4.45
CA VAL A 143 -0.62 13.53 -4.73
C VAL A 143 -1.53 13.12 -3.56
N ARG A 144 -1.01 13.08 -2.32
CA ARG A 144 -1.78 12.81 -1.10
C ARG A 144 -2.98 13.75 -0.94
N SER A 145 -2.81 15.04 -1.24
CA SER A 145 -3.89 16.04 -1.20
C SER A 145 -5.00 15.74 -2.22
N VAL A 146 -4.66 15.32 -3.44
CA VAL A 146 -5.62 14.87 -4.46
C VAL A 146 -6.30 13.57 -4.03
N ALA A 147 -5.50 12.55 -3.67
CA ALA A 147 -5.99 11.23 -3.25
C ALA A 147 -6.96 11.33 -2.07
N GLY A 148 -6.68 12.18 -1.07
CA GLY A 148 -7.57 12.36 0.09
C GLY A 148 -8.94 12.98 -0.25
N ARG A 149 -9.00 13.95 -1.18
CA ARG A 149 -10.29 14.49 -1.68
C ARG A 149 -11.02 13.51 -2.60
N PHE A 150 -10.26 12.73 -3.36
CA PHE A 150 -10.80 11.76 -4.29
C PHE A 150 -11.39 10.54 -3.56
N ALA A 151 -10.68 10.01 -2.56
CA ALA A 151 -11.11 8.88 -1.73
C ALA A 151 -12.45 9.13 -1.03
N ALA A 152 -12.73 10.36 -0.59
CA ALA A 152 -14.04 10.70 -0.04
C ALA A 152 -15.19 10.44 -1.03
N ARG A 153 -15.02 10.80 -2.31
CA ARG A 153 -16.04 10.59 -3.35
C ARG A 153 -16.05 9.17 -3.91
N ALA A 154 -14.91 8.49 -3.95
CA ALA A 154 -14.83 7.07 -4.29
C ALA A 154 -15.58 6.21 -3.24
N ALA A 155 -15.42 6.55 -1.96
CA ALA A 155 -16.12 5.89 -0.85
C ALA A 155 -17.64 6.11 -0.85
N GLU A 156 -18.17 7.16 -1.50
CA GLU A 156 -19.62 7.30 -1.69
C GLU A 156 -20.22 6.12 -2.48
N ARG A 157 -19.41 5.48 -3.33
CA ARG A 157 -19.70 4.28 -4.12
C ARG A 157 -19.04 3.01 -3.57
N GLY A 158 -18.48 3.05 -2.36
CA GLY A 158 -17.76 1.92 -1.75
C GLY A 158 -16.41 1.57 -2.39
N TRP A 159 -15.89 2.39 -3.31
CA TRP A 159 -14.62 2.14 -3.99
C TRP A 159 -13.41 2.59 -3.17
N ARG A 160 -12.38 1.74 -3.13
CA ARG A 160 -11.21 1.91 -2.27
C ARG A 160 -10.10 2.68 -2.99
N VAL A 161 -9.30 3.47 -2.28
CA VAL A 161 -8.17 4.22 -2.85
C VAL A 161 -6.91 3.88 -2.09
N TYR A 162 -5.90 3.38 -2.79
CA TYR A 162 -4.59 3.04 -2.24
C TYR A 162 -3.50 3.90 -2.88
N LEU A 163 -2.48 4.26 -2.12
CA LEU A 163 -1.22 4.82 -2.62
C LEU A 163 -0.19 3.70 -2.80
N GLN A 164 0.57 3.73 -3.89
CA GLN A 164 1.65 2.80 -4.21
C GLN A 164 2.92 3.57 -4.61
N ASP A 165 4.10 3.15 -4.15
CA ASP A 165 5.37 3.79 -4.53
C ASP A 165 5.67 3.63 -6.04
N GLU A 166 5.76 4.74 -6.76
CA GLU A 166 6.00 4.80 -8.21
C GLU A 166 7.47 5.03 -8.60
N HIS A 167 8.42 5.01 -7.65
CA HIS A 167 9.82 5.34 -7.96
C HIS A 167 10.41 4.45 -9.07
N GLY A 168 10.89 5.06 -10.16
CA GLY A 168 11.48 4.37 -11.33
C GLY A 168 10.50 4.02 -12.46
N THR A 169 9.19 4.08 -12.22
CA THR A 169 8.14 3.68 -13.19
C THR A 169 8.22 4.40 -14.54
N THR A 170 8.66 5.66 -14.60
CA THR A 170 8.85 6.40 -15.85
C THR A 170 9.94 5.80 -16.75
N THR A 171 11.00 5.23 -16.15
CA THR A 171 12.08 4.54 -16.88
C THR A 171 11.58 3.18 -17.36
N GLU A 172 11.02 2.39 -16.44
CA GLU A 172 10.41 1.07 -16.73
C GLU A 172 9.38 1.18 -17.88
N ALA A 173 8.51 2.19 -17.85
CA ALA A 173 7.54 2.51 -18.89
C ALA A 173 8.19 2.89 -20.24
N THR A 174 9.27 3.67 -20.21
CA THR A 174 9.99 4.11 -21.42
C THR A 174 10.64 2.91 -22.12
N ASP A 175 11.32 2.05 -21.35
CA ASP A 175 11.98 0.85 -21.85
C ASP A 175 10.95 -0.17 -22.34
N ARG A 176 9.85 -0.38 -21.61
CA ARG A 176 8.72 -1.22 -22.02
C ARG A 176 8.17 -0.80 -23.40
N MET A 177 7.98 0.49 -23.62
CA MET A 177 7.52 1.01 -24.91
C MET A 177 8.60 0.92 -26.03
N ILE A 178 9.90 0.96 -25.70
CA ILE A 178 10.99 0.73 -26.66
C ILE A 178 11.00 -0.74 -27.10
N CYS A 179 10.90 -1.68 -26.16
CA CYS A 179 10.82 -3.12 -26.45
C CYS A 179 9.56 -3.48 -27.27
N MET A 180 8.48 -2.71 -27.14
CA MET A 180 7.27 -2.83 -27.97
C MET A 180 7.39 -2.12 -29.33
N GLY A 181 8.56 -1.59 -29.70
CA GLY A 181 8.80 -0.96 -31.00
C GLY A 181 8.08 0.39 -31.21
N LEU A 182 7.57 1.02 -30.14
CA LEU A 182 6.73 2.21 -30.30
C LEU A 182 7.54 3.42 -30.79
N SER A 183 6.96 4.15 -31.76
CA SER A 183 7.55 5.38 -32.30
C SER A 183 7.76 6.44 -31.20
N ARG A 184 8.69 7.38 -31.42
CA ARG A 184 8.98 8.42 -30.43
C ARG A 184 7.77 9.31 -30.12
N SER A 185 6.92 9.61 -31.09
CA SER A 185 5.69 10.38 -30.89
C SER A 185 4.62 9.56 -30.15
N THR A 186 4.45 8.29 -30.51
CA THR A 186 3.55 7.36 -29.79
C THR A 186 3.97 7.16 -28.34
N ARG A 187 5.28 7.13 -28.06
CA ARG A 187 5.81 7.14 -26.69
C ARG A 187 5.42 8.41 -25.95
N GLN A 188 5.76 9.58 -26.49
CA GLN A 188 5.51 10.87 -25.83
C GLN A 188 4.03 11.12 -25.48
N SER A 189 3.09 10.60 -26.27
CA SER A 189 1.64 10.70 -25.99
C SER A 189 1.09 9.60 -25.06
N LYS A 190 1.84 8.51 -24.82
CA LYS A 190 1.39 7.39 -23.98
C LYS A 190 2.21 7.15 -22.70
N THR A 191 3.34 7.83 -22.48
CA THR A 191 4.23 7.63 -21.33
C THR A 191 3.49 7.45 -20.01
N ASP A 192 2.60 8.38 -19.67
CA ASP A 192 1.89 8.41 -18.38
C ASP A 192 0.95 7.20 -18.23
N ALA A 193 0.27 6.79 -19.30
CA ALA A 193 -0.56 5.58 -19.29
C ALA A 193 0.27 4.30 -19.13
N TYR A 194 1.53 4.30 -19.58
CA TYR A 194 2.48 3.23 -19.30
C TYR A 194 3.09 3.34 -17.89
N ALA A 195 3.30 4.54 -17.33
CA ALA A 195 3.71 4.72 -15.94
C ALA A 195 2.63 4.19 -14.97
N ALA A 196 1.35 4.53 -15.22
CA ALA A 196 0.21 3.96 -14.52
C ALA A 196 0.12 2.42 -14.66
N MET A 197 0.57 1.86 -15.80
CA MET A 197 0.68 0.41 -15.98
C MET A 197 1.79 -0.19 -15.11
N MET A 198 2.98 0.44 -15.03
CA MET A 198 4.06 0.01 -14.14
C MET A 198 3.67 0.10 -12.65
N VAL A 199 2.91 1.13 -12.26
CA VAL A 199 2.33 1.22 -10.90
C VAL A 199 1.45 0.02 -10.58
N LEU A 200 0.59 -0.43 -11.53
CA LEU A 200 -0.20 -1.66 -11.37
C LEU A 200 0.65 -2.93 -11.39
N GLU A 201 1.61 -3.07 -12.32
CA GLU A 201 2.50 -4.23 -12.40
C GLU A 201 3.29 -4.42 -11.08
N ARG A 202 3.81 -3.33 -10.51
CA ARG A 202 4.46 -3.33 -9.18
C ARG A 202 3.50 -3.71 -8.06
N TYR A 203 2.32 -3.09 -8.01
CA TYR A 203 1.27 -3.38 -7.02
C TYR A 203 0.84 -4.86 -7.01
N PHE A 204 0.64 -5.46 -8.19
CA PHE A 204 0.30 -6.88 -8.30
C PHE A 204 1.50 -7.80 -7.99
N SER A 205 2.72 -7.40 -8.36
CA SER A 205 3.95 -8.16 -8.04
C SER A 205 4.24 -8.21 -6.54
N LEU A 206 4.03 -7.10 -5.82
CA LEU A 206 4.08 -7.02 -4.36
C LEU A 206 2.83 -7.62 -3.69
N ALA A 207 1.83 -8.04 -4.47
CA ALA A 207 0.53 -8.51 -3.99
C ALA A 207 -0.16 -7.54 -3.01
N GLY A 208 -0.07 -6.24 -3.28
CA GLY A 208 -0.63 -5.18 -2.44
C GLY A 208 0.13 -4.90 -1.13
N GLN A 209 1.30 -5.52 -0.93
CA GLN A 209 2.24 -5.09 0.11
C GLN A 209 2.74 -3.66 -0.20
N GLU A 210 3.13 -2.93 0.83
CA GLU A 210 3.59 -1.52 0.77
C GLU A 210 2.54 -0.48 0.30
N THR A 211 1.31 -0.89 0.00
CA THR A 211 0.20 0.04 -0.24
C THR A 211 -0.31 0.73 1.03
N GLU A 212 -0.71 2.00 0.92
CA GLU A 212 -1.36 2.76 1.98
C GLU A 212 -2.83 3.05 1.62
N LEU A 213 -3.78 2.59 2.43
CA LEU A 213 -5.22 2.84 2.22
C LEU A 213 -5.60 4.27 2.65
N VAL A 214 -6.11 5.06 1.70
CA VAL A 214 -6.53 6.45 1.91
C VAL A 214 -7.94 6.48 2.51
N LEU A 215 -8.04 6.41 3.84
CA LEU A 215 -9.33 6.45 4.55
C LEU A 215 -9.95 7.87 4.59
N PRO A 216 -11.22 8.04 4.20
CA PRO A 216 -11.99 9.26 4.45
C PRO A 216 -12.16 9.54 5.96
N LYS A 217 -12.26 10.82 6.35
CA LYS A 217 -12.46 11.21 7.77
C LYS A 217 -13.89 11.02 8.28
N ASN A 218 -14.88 10.97 7.39
CA ASN A 218 -16.28 10.71 7.75
C ASN A 218 -16.48 9.19 7.95
N LEU A 219 -17.22 8.80 8.99
CA LEU A 219 -17.42 7.40 9.37
C LEU A 219 -18.43 6.68 8.46
N ASP A 220 -19.45 7.36 7.96
CA ASP A 220 -20.46 6.78 7.05
C ASP A 220 -19.80 6.30 5.74
N LEU A 221 -18.85 7.09 5.21
CA LEU A 221 -17.99 6.72 4.09
C LEU A 221 -17.06 5.54 4.43
N GLN A 222 -16.58 5.44 5.68
CA GLN A 222 -15.80 4.28 6.12
C GLN A 222 -16.64 3.00 6.21
N GLU A 223 -17.91 3.08 6.63
CA GLU A 223 -18.82 1.92 6.60
C GLU A 223 -19.19 1.53 5.16
N LYS A 224 -19.40 2.49 4.25
CA LYS A 224 -19.58 2.22 2.81
C LYS A 224 -18.38 1.48 2.19
N LEU A 225 -17.15 1.77 2.63
CA LEU A 225 -15.97 1.02 2.18
C LEU A 225 -15.97 -0.44 2.68
N LYS A 226 -16.61 -0.74 3.82
CA LYS A 226 -16.76 -2.10 4.36
C LYS A 226 -17.88 -2.89 3.67
N THR A 227 -19.00 -2.24 3.33
CA THR A 227 -20.04 -2.88 2.50
C THR A 227 -19.53 -3.14 1.08
N GLY A 228 -18.58 -2.32 0.61
CA GLY A 228 -18.10 -2.33 -0.77
C GLY A 228 -19.06 -1.62 -1.72
N PRO A 229 -18.80 -1.69 -3.04
CA PRO A 229 -19.74 -1.18 -4.04
C PRO A 229 -21.08 -1.92 -3.99
N PRO A 230 -22.19 -1.27 -4.39
CA PRO A 230 -23.45 -1.97 -4.59
C PRO A 230 -23.27 -3.18 -5.52
N ARG A 231 -23.79 -4.34 -5.12
CA ARG A 231 -23.84 -5.52 -5.99
C ARG A 231 -24.87 -5.25 -7.09
N ASP A 232 -24.52 -5.59 -8.32
CA ASP A 232 -25.47 -5.54 -9.42
C ASP A 232 -26.43 -6.72 -9.31
N ILE A 233 -27.74 -6.46 -9.32
CA ILE A 233 -28.78 -7.47 -9.13
C ILE A 233 -28.78 -8.45 -10.30
N ASP A 234 -28.51 -7.96 -11.51
CA ASP A 234 -28.42 -8.74 -12.74
C ASP A 234 -27.27 -9.77 -12.74
N PHE A 235 -26.34 -9.69 -11.77
CA PHE A 235 -25.18 -10.58 -11.64
C PHE A 235 -25.25 -11.54 -10.43
N PHE A 236 -26.10 -11.26 -9.44
CA PHE A 236 -26.22 -12.07 -8.21
C PHE A 236 -27.70 -12.32 -7.79
N PRO A 237 -28.56 -12.87 -8.67
CA PRO A 237 -29.98 -13.06 -8.35
C PRO A 237 -30.21 -14.01 -7.16
N GLU A 238 -29.37 -15.06 -7.02
CA GLU A 238 -29.49 -16.11 -6.00
C GLU A 238 -29.31 -15.62 -4.55
N GLU A 239 -28.81 -14.40 -4.33
CA GLU A 239 -28.60 -13.83 -2.98
C GLU A 239 -29.77 -12.93 -2.50
N PHE A 240 -30.80 -12.73 -3.32
CA PHE A 240 -31.92 -11.81 -3.02
C PHE A 240 -33.31 -12.47 -3.01
N GLU A 241 -33.40 -13.80 -3.17
CA GLU A 241 -34.65 -14.55 -2.96
C GLU A 241 -34.83 -14.89 -1.46
N CYS A 242 -35.89 -14.34 -0.86
CA CYS A 242 -36.31 -14.52 0.54
C CYS A 242 -37.80 -14.94 0.61
#